data_AF-A0A9X3VAD4-F1
#
_entry.id   AF-A0A9X3VAD4-F1
#
_cell.length_a   1.000
_cell.length_b   1.000
_cell.length_c   1.000
_cell.angle_alpha   90.00
_cell.angle_beta   90.00
_cell.angle_gamma   90.00
#
_symmetry.space_group_name_H-M   'P 1'
#
loop_
_entity.id
_entity.type
_entity.pdbx_description
1 polymer ?
#
loop_
_entity_poly.entity_id
_entity_poly.type
_entity_poly.pdbx_seq_one_letter_code
_entity_poly.pdbx_strand_id
1 'polypeptide(L)'
;MRHPPLPRRLAARRAAFVLAAAVLSGPALAAPKALECPATVRLASPRAEATGLPVGTEVVLSQSPLRLTGHNVFDGPPAQGAALMPQSDKPAKGGKGPSTAVWAFEGDYPQGKFLACDYAEGAVRVVQRVDDAVKRCTSTSSTSTNPATLQTRFACE
;
A
#
# COMPACT_ATOMS: atom_id res chain seq x y z
N MET A 1 57.61 68.38 -27.32
CA MET A 1 57.91 67.60 -28.54
C MET A 1 58.50 66.24 -28.14
N ARG A 2 58.16 65.19 -28.90
CA ARG A 2 58.57 63.76 -28.81
C ARG A 2 57.67 62.82 -27.98
N HIS A 3 56.76 62.13 -28.70
CA HIS A 3 56.35 60.73 -28.50
C HIS A 3 57.55 59.76 -28.76
N PRO A 4 57.53 58.41 -28.59
CA PRO A 4 56.54 57.39 -28.11
C PRO A 4 57.24 56.42 -27.07
N PRO A 5 56.93 55.10 -26.84
CA PRO A 5 55.86 54.21 -27.34
C PRO A 5 55.13 53.32 -26.29
N LEU A 6 53.94 52.84 -26.66
CA LEU A 6 53.31 51.59 -26.17
C LEU A 6 54.08 50.37 -26.77
N PRO A 7 53.83 49.07 -26.46
CA PRO A 7 52.84 48.44 -25.56
C PRO A 7 53.46 47.30 -24.70
N ARG A 8 52.65 46.62 -23.86
CA ARG A 8 52.68 45.15 -23.83
C ARG A 8 51.40 44.58 -23.23
N ARG A 9 50.64 43.91 -24.09
CA ARG A 9 49.49 43.09 -23.76
C ARG A 9 49.95 41.93 -22.86
N LEU A 10 49.35 41.80 -21.69
CA LEU A 10 49.34 40.55 -20.95
C LEU A 10 47.91 40.05 -20.93
N ALA A 11 47.68 39.04 -21.77
CA ALA A 11 46.47 38.26 -21.81
C ALA A 11 46.29 37.56 -20.46
N ALA A 12 45.41 38.09 -19.61
CA ALA A 12 44.98 37.38 -18.42
C ALA A 12 44.01 36.27 -18.85
N ARG A 13 44.52 35.04 -18.80
CA ARG A 13 43.80 33.78 -19.00
C ARG A 13 42.48 33.80 -18.24
N ARG A 14 41.36 33.69 -18.96
CA ARG A 14 40.07 33.34 -18.36
C ARG A 14 40.16 31.91 -17.84
N ALA A 15 40.39 31.76 -16.53
CA ALA A 15 40.24 30.50 -15.86
C ALA A 15 38.73 30.23 -15.69
N ALA A 16 38.16 29.43 -16.59
CA ALA A 16 36.82 28.91 -16.43
C ALA A 16 36.86 27.84 -15.32
N PHE A 17 36.45 28.21 -14.11
CA PHE A 17 36.16 27.26 -13.04
C PHE A 17 34.83 26.56 -13.37
N VAL A 18 34.92 25.37 -13.95
CA VAL A 18 33.78 24.45 -14.06
C VAL A 18 33.61 23.81 -12.68
N LEU A 19 32.68 24.32 -11.88
CA LEU A 19 32.22 23.64 -10.65
C LEU A 19 31.44 22.39 -11.05
N ALA A 20 32.07 21.23 -10.91
CA ALA A 20 31.40 19.94 -10.97
C ALA A 20 30.49 19.80 -9.75
N ALA A 21 29.17 19.97 -9.95
CA ALA A 21 28.17 19.63 -8.95
C ALA A 21 28.10 18.11 -8.83
N ALA A 22 28.74 17.55 -7.79
CA ALA A 22 28.56 16.17 -7.41
C ALA A 22 27.13 15.99 -6.88
N VAL A 23 26.25 15.46 -7.74
CA VAL A 23 24.91 15.03 -7.35
C VAL A 23 25.08 13.81 -6.46
N LEU A 24 24.99 13.99 -5.14
CA LEU A 24 24.89 12.88 -4.20
C LEU A 24 23.52 12.22 -4.39
N SER A 25 23.47 11.22 -5.27
CA SER A 25 22.38 10.25 -5.33
C SER A 25 22.43 9.38 -4.07
N GLY A 26 21.84 9.88 -2.98
CA GLY A 26 21.66 9.09 -1.76
C GLY A 26 20.77 7.86 -2.04
N PRO A 27 21.00 6.72 -1.38
CA PRO A 27 20.13 5.57 -1.54
C PRO A 27 18.73 5.94 -1.05
N ALA A 28 17.74 5.89 -1.95
CA ALA A 28 16.35 5.95 -1.56
C ALA A 28 16.06 4.71 -0.70
N LEU A 29 16.04 4.87 0.62
CA LEU A 29 15.44 3.91 1.52
C LEU A 29 13.97 3.81 1.12
N ALA A 30 13.63 2.76 0.37
CA ALA A 30 12.26 2.48 -0.01
C ALA A 30 11.44 2.36 1.27
N ALA A 31 10.48 3.26 1.45
CA ALA A 31 9.58 3.19 2.60
C ALA A 31 8.92 1.80 2.62
N PRO A 32 8.75 1.18 3.80
CA PRO A 32 8.05 -0.09 3.90
C PRO A 32 6.71 0.03 3.19
N LYS A 33 6.45 -0.89 2.24
CA LYS A 33 5.23 -0.88 1.44
C LYS A 33 4.06 -1.20 2.36
N ALA A 34 3.37 -0.15 2.81
CA ALA A 34 2.18 -0.27 3.63
C ALA A 34 0.93 -0.39 2.75
N LEU A 35 0.04 -1.32 3.11
CA LEU A 35 -1.34 -1.33 2.59
C LEU A 35 -2.25 -0.78 3.69
N GLU A 36 -2.86 0.37 3.45
CA GLU A 36 -3.93 0.87 4.29
C GLU A 36 -5.27 0.36 3.75
N CYS A 37 -6.06 -0.27 4.61
CA CYS A 37 -7.42 -0.66 4.28
C CYS A 37 -8.35 0.51 4.59
N PRO A 38 -8.98 1.16 3.58
CA PRO A 38 -10.05 2.10 3.83
C PRO A 38 -11.09 1.54 4.80
N ALA A 39 -11.61 2.37 5.70
CA ALA A 39 -12.72 1.98 6.57
C ALA A 39 -13.97 1.60 5.78
N THR A 40 -14.15 2.22 4.60
CA THR A 40 -15.23 1.94 3.67
C THR A 40 -14.77 2.06 2.23
N VAL A 41 -15.40 1.30 1.33
CA VAL A 41 -15.28 1.47 -0.12
C VAL A 41 -16.64 1.76 -0.74
N ARG A 42 -16.65 2.41 -1.90
CA ARG A 42 -17.85 2.62 -2.70
C ARG A 42 -17.68 1.91 -4.03
N LEU A 43 -18.74 1.25 -4.49
CA LEU A 43 -18.78 0.70 -5.83
C LEU A 43 -19.17 1.81 -6.80
N ALA A 44 -18.33 2.07 -7.80
CA ALA A 44 -18.70 2.93 -8.92
C ALA A 44 -19.44 2.08 -9.96
N SER A 45 -20.70 2.40 -10.22
CA SER A 45 -21.55 1.71 -11.21
C SER A 45 -21.65 0.19 -10.99
N PRO A 46 -22.07 -0.28 -9.79
CA PRO A 46 -22.20 -1.71 -9.54
C PRO A 46 -23.22 -2.34 -10.48
N ARG A 47 -22.94 -3.58 -10.89
CA ARG A 47 -23.83 -4.39 -11.73
C ARG A 47 -24.04 -5.75 -11.06
N ALA A 48 -25.23 -6.29 -11.22
CA ALA A 48 -25.57 -7.65 -10.80
C ALA A 48 -26.42 -8.29 -11.89
N GLU A 49 -26.19 -9.57 -12.10
CA GLU A 49 -26.95 -10.39 -13.02
C GLU A 49 -27.66 -11.47 -12.21
N ALA A 50 -28.93 -11.71 -12.54
CA ALA A 50 -29.76 -12.71 -11.89
C ALA A 50 -30.57 -13.44 -12.96
N THR A 51 -30.61 -14.76 -12.87
CA THR A 51 -31.35 -15.62 -13.80
C THR A 51 -32.57 -16.22 -13.12
N GLY A 52 -33.66 -16.42 -13.88
CA GLY A 52 -34.87 -17.05 -13.35
C GLY A 52 -35.75 -16.16 -12.48
N LEU A 53 -35.60 -14.83 -12.60
CA LEU A 53 -36.47 -13.89 -11.90
C LEU A 53 -37.89 -13.88 -12.52
N PRO A 54 -38.96 -13.87 -11.71
CA PRO A 54 -40.32 -13.67 -12.20
C PRO A 54 -40.47 -12.36 -12.98
N VAL A 55 -41.40 -12.33 -13.93
CA VAL A 55 -41.74 -11.11 -14.68
C VAL A 55 -42.12 -9.98 -13.73
N GLY A 56 -41.58 -8.79 -13.96
CA GLY A 56 -41.79 -7.61 -13.12
C GLY A 56 -40.83 -7.48 -11.94
N THR A 57 -39.85 -8.38 -11.79
CA THR A 57 -38.82 -8.27 -10.75
C THR A 57 -37.66 -7.38 -11.21
N GLU A 58 -37.17 -6.52 -10.30
CA GLU A 58 -36.00 -5.68 -10.52
C GLU A 58 -34.90 -6.01 -9.50
N VAL A 59 -33.63 -5.97 -9.94
CA VAL A 59 -32.47 -6.05 -9.05
C VAL A 59 -32.04 -4.64 -8.68
N VAL A 60 -32.20 -4.28 -7.41
CA VAL A 60 -31.80 -2.97 -6.89
C VAL A 60 -30.50 -3.10 -6.09
N LEU A 61 -29.48 -2.34 -6.46
CA LEU A 61 -28.17 -2.35 -5.80
C LEU A 61 -28.00 -1.14 -4.89
N SER A 62 -27.64 -1.39 -3.64
CA SER A 62 -27.31 -0.34 -2.68
C SER A 62 -26.09 0.48 -3.14
N GLN A 63 -26.20 1.80 -3.04
CA GLN A 63 -25.09 2.74 -3.27
C GLN A 63 -24.35 3.10 -1.97
N SER A 64 -24.73 2.49 -0.85
CA SER A 64 -24.13 2.73 0.45
C SER A 64 -22.67 2.25 0.48
N PRO A 65 -21.77 2.96 1.21
CA PRO A 65 -20.41 2.49 1.41
C PRO A 65 -20.39 1.10 2.06
N LEU A 66 -19.59 0.20 1.51
CA LEU A 66 -19.31 -1.10 2.08
C LEU A 66 -18.24 -0.93 3.14
N ARG A 67 -18.51 -1.39 4.36
CA ARG A 67 -17.55 -1.31 5.46
C ARG A 67 -16.51 -2.41 5.35
N LEU A 68 -15.31 -2.11 5.85
CA LEU A 68 -14.28 -3.12 6.08
C LEU A 68 -14.81 -4.12 7.11
N THR A 69 -14.81 -5.40 6.74
CA THR A 69 -15.28 -6.52 7.57
C THR A 69 -14.16 -7.44 8.00
N GLY A 70 -13.01 -7.42 7.30
CA GLY A 70 -11.87 -8.25 7.65
C GLY A 70 -10.62 -7.89 6.87
N HIS A 71 -9.53 -8.57 7.22
CA HIS A 71 -8.25 -8.47 6.52
C HIS A 71 -7.46 -9.76 6.75
N ASN A 72 -6.65 -10.17 5.76
CA ASN A 72 -5.80 -11.34 5.90
C ASN A 72 -4.61 -11.32 4.93
N VAL A 73 -3.71 -12.29 5.08
CA VAL A 73 -2.62 -12.59 4.14
C VAL A 73 -2.90 -13.94 3.48
N PHE A 74 -2.56 -14.08 2.20
CA PHE A 74 -2.82 -15.28 1.38
C PHE A 74 -1.54 -15.76 0.68
N ASP A 75 -1.45 -17.08 0.49
CA ASP A 75 -0.53 -17.71 -0.45
C ASP A 75 -1.20 -17.78 -1.82
N GLY A 76 -0.76 -16.95 -2.75
CA GLY A 76 -1.42 -16.75 -4.03
C GLY A 76 -2.64 -15.81 -3.98
N PRO A 77 -3.27 -15.57 -5.13
CA PRO A 77 -4.43 -14.68 -5.24
C PRO A 77 -5.56 -15.06 -4.26
N PRO A 78 -6.15 -14.12 -3.50
CA PRO A 78 -7.19 -14.43 -2.51
C PRO A 78 -8.42 -15.17 -3.03
N ALA A 79 -8.71 -15.08 -4.35
CA ALA A 79 -9.78 -15.84 -5.00
C ALA A 79 -9.58 -17.37 -4.91
N GLN A 80 -8.37 -17.84 -4.67
CA GLN A 80 -8.05 -19.26 -4.50
C GLN A 80 -8.25 -19.76 -3.05
N GLY A 81 -8.48 -18.86 -2.09
CA GLY A 81 -8.87 -19.21 -0.72
C GLY A 81 -7.74 -19.69 0.19
N ALA A 82 -6.47 -19.62 -0.23
CA ALA A 82 -5.32 -20.06 0.57
C ALA A 82 -4.88 -19.00 1.61
N ALA A 83 -5.76 -18.72 2.57
CA ALA A 83 -5.49 -17.79 3.67
C ALA A 83 -4.40 -18.34 4.61
N LEU A 84 -3.44 -17.49 4.97
CA LEU A 84 -2.34 -17.82 5.88
C LEU A 84 -2.71 -17.50 7.33
N MET A 85 -2.41 -18.44 8.23
CA MET A 85 -2.54 -18.20 9.66
C MET A 85 -1.40 -17.27 10.14
N PRO A 86 -1.69 -16.20 10.91
CA PRO A 86 -0.64 -15.42 11.52
C PRO A 86 0.15 -16.27 12.54
N GLN A 87 1.45 -16.03 12.61
CA GLN A 87 2.33 -16.59 13.64
C GLN A 87 1.93 -16.08 15.04
N SER A 88 1.44 -14.85 15.13
CA SER A 88 0.88 -14.32 16.38
C SER A 88 -0.29 -13.40 16.10
N ASP A 89 -1.30 -13.48 16.94
CA ASP A 89 -2.44 -12.56 16.97
C ASP A 89 -2.61 -12.07 18.41
N LYS A 90 -2.56 -10.74 18.59
CA LYS A 90 -2.65 -10.06 19.86
C LYS A 90 -3.85 -9.12 19.81
N PRO A 91 -4.99 -9.52 20.40
CA PRO A 91 -6.14 -8.64 20.49
C PRO A 91 -5.84 -7.44 21.39
N ALA A 92 -6.59 -6.36 21.18
CA ALA A 92 -6.55 -5.17 22.01
C ALA A 92 -6.74 -5.51 23.51
N LYS A 93 -5.83 -5.01 24.36
CA LYS A 93 -5.89 -5.25 25.82
C LYS A 93 -7.17 -4.64 26.41
N GLY A 94 -7.99 -5.47 27.05
CA GLY A 94 -9.26 -5.03 27.64
C GLY A 94 -10.25 -4.46 26.62
N GLY A 95 -10.15 -4.87 25.34
CA GLY A 95 -11.01 -4.38 24.26
C GLY A 95 -10.75 -2.93 23.85
N LYS A 96 -9.67 -2.31 24.33
CA LYS A 96 -9.29 -0.93 24.03
C LYS A 96 -7.91 -0.87 23.40
N GLY A 97 -7.77 -0.07 22.34
CA GLY A 97 -6.52 0.10 21.59
C GLY A 97 -6.41 -0.83 20.37
N PRO A 98 -5.24 -0.88 19.73
CA PRO A 98 -5.06 -1.66 18.51
C PRO A 98 -4.83 -3.15 18.80
N SER A 99 -5.42 -4.00 17.97
CA SER A 99 -5.03 -5.40 17.80
C SER A 99 -3.86 -5.50 16.82
N THR A 100 -3.04 -6.53 16.94
CA THR A 100 -1.88 -6.75 16.06
C THR A 100 -1.79 -8.22 15.66
N ALA A 101 -1.66 -8.51 14.37
CA ALA A 101 -1.36 -9.85 13.88
C ALA A 101 -0.09 -9.84 13.02
N VAL A 102 0.75 -10.88 13.14
CA VAL A 102 2.06 -10.98 12.49
C VAL A 102 2.12 -12.27 11.68
N TRP A 103 2.50 -12.16 10.41
CA TRP A 103 2.83 -13.27 9.52
C TRP A 103 4.33 -13.27 9.26
N ALA A 104 4.98 -14.41 9.48
CA ALA A 104 6.34 -14.67 9.03
C ALA A 104 6.28 -15.66 7.86
N PHE A 105 7.09 -15.40 6.83
CA PHE A 105 7.05 -16.12 5.57
C PHE A 105 8.24 -17.08 5.49
N GLU A 106 8.00 -18.35 5.79
CA GLU A 106 9.04 -19.40 5.83
C GLU A 106 9.01 -20.34 4.61
N GLY A 107 7.98 -20.26 3.76
CA GLY A 107 7.84 -21.06 2.54
C GLY A 107 8.25 -20.33 1.25
N ASP A 108 8.15 -21.05 0.12
CA ASP A 108 8.56 -20.58 -1.20
C ASP A 108 7.51 -19.75 -1.96
N TYR A 109 6.24 -19.75 -1.49
CA TYR A 109 5.10 -18.96 -2.04
C TYR A 109 5.17 -18.74 -3.56
N PRO A 110 5.11 -19.79 -4.39
CA PRO A 110 5.39 -19.71 -5.82
C PRO A 110 4.40 -18.80 -6.59
N GLN A 111 3.19 -18.60 -6.07
CA GLN A 111 2.22 -17.67 -6.63
C GLN A 111 2.34 -16.25 -6.05
N GLY A 112 3.27 -16.04 -5.12
CA GLY A 112 3.46 -14.82 -4.35
C GLY A 112 2.57 -14.75 -3.11
N LYS A 113 2.84 -13.73 -2.28
CA LYS A 113 2.08 -13.46 -1.06
C LYS A 113 1.16 -12.28 -1.30
N PHE A 114 -0.05 -12.31 -0.77
CA PHE A 114 -1.04 -11.25 -1.00
C PHE A 114 -1.63 -10.75 0.31
N LEU A 115 -1.73 -9.44 0.46
CA LEU A 115 -2.53 -8.79 1.49
C LEU A 115 -3.93 -8.56 0.94
N ALA A 116 -4.95 -8.77 1.77
CA ALA A 116 -6.33 -8.46 1.40
C ALA A 116 -7.05 -7.66 2.51
N CYS A 117 -7.86 -6.72 2.07
CA CYS A 117 -8.88 -6.05 2.87
C CYS A 117 -10.25 -6.49 2.35
N ASP A 118 -11.05 -7.12 3.20
CA ASP A 118 -12.36 -7.68 2.86
C ASP A 118 -13.47 -6.71 3.25
N TYR A 119 -14.35 -6.40 2.30
CA TYR A 119 -15.53 -5.56 2.49
C TYR A 119 -16.79 -6.35 2.20
N ALA A 120 -17.84 -6.08 2.97
CA ALA A 120 -19.11 -6.81 2.87
C ALA A 120 -18.90 -8.33 2.85
N GLU A 121 -18.17 -8.83 3.87
CA GLU A 121 -17.91 -10.27 4.07
C GLU A 121 -17.13 -10.92 2.91
N GLY A 122 -16.32 -10.13 2.20
CA GLY A 122 -15.49 -10.59 1.09
C GLY A 122 -16.16 -10.50 -0.28
N ALA A 123 -17.36 -9.93 -0.37
CA ALA A 123 -17.99 -9.60 -1.66
C ALA A 123 -17.13 -8.62 -2.49
N VAL A 124 -16.35 -7.78 -1.82
CA VAL A 124 -15.34 -6.91 -2.44
C VAL A 124 -14.02 -7.06 -1.69
N ARG A 125 -12.92 -7.21 -2.43
CA ARG A 125 -11.57 -7.29 -1.87
C ARG A 125 -10.66 -6.24 -2.50
N VAL A 126 -9.97 -5.49 -1.66
CA VAL A 126 -8.78 -4.73 -2.07
C VAL A 126 -7.59 -5.62 -1.81
N VAL A 127 -6.78 -5.88 -2.84
CA VAL A 127 -5.70 -6.86 -2.81
C VAL A 127 -4.40 -6.22 -3.25
N GLN A 128 -3.31 -6.50 -2.53
CA GLN A 128 -1.96 -6.09 -2.89
C GLN A 128 -1.02 -7.30 -2.87
N ARG A 129 -0.32 -7.55 -3.98
CA ARG A 129 0.80 -8.51 -3.99
C ARG A 129 1.96 -7.92 -3.20
N VAL A 130 2.50 -8.71 -2.29
CA VAL A 130 3.69 -8.41 -1.50
C VAL A 130 4.92 -8.76 -2.33
N ASP A 131 6.00 -8.00 -2.15
CA ASP A 131 7.28 -8.31 -2.76
C ASP A 131 7.79 -9.70 -2.34
N ASP A 132 8.47 -10.40 -3.24
CA ASP A 132 8.93 -11.76 -2.98
C ASP A 132 10.03 -11.78 -1.89
N ALA A 133 10.79 -10.68 -1.75
CA ALA A 133 11.83 -10.53 -0.74
C ALA A 133 11.30 -10.35 0.69
N VAL A 134 10.08 -9.83 0.86
CA VAL A 134 9.46 -9.59 2.19
C VAL A 134 9.37 -10.91 2.96
N LYS A 135 9.79 -10.87 4.23
CA LYS A 135 9.81 -12.01 5.15
C LYS A 135 8.79 -11.89 6.25
N ARG A 136 8.24 -10.69 6.49
CA ARG A 136 7.26 -10.46 7.54
C ARG A 136 6.24 -9.42 7.12
N CYS A 137 4.99 -9.64 7.50
CA CYS A 137 3.97 -8.60 7.49
C CYS A 137 3.30 -8.52 8.86
N THR A 138 3.03 -7.31 9.30
CA THR A 138 2.29 -7.02 10.53
C THR A 138 1.04 -6.23 10.17
N SER A 139 -0.13 -6.70 10.59
CA SER A 139 -1.35 -5.90 10.59
C SER A 139 -1.53 -5.22 11.94
N THR A 140 -1.95 -3.95 11.91
CA THR A 140 -2.45 -3.24 13.10
C THR A 140 -3.87 -2.84 12.79
N SER A 141 -4.82 -3.23 13.65
CA SER A 141 -6.24 -2.92 13.47
C SER A 141 -6.84 -2.29 14.71
N SER A 142 -7.84 -1.44 14.52
CA SER A 142 -8.58 -0.80 15.60
C SER A 142 -10.04 -0.64 15.21
N THR A 143 -10.93 -0.71 16.18
CA THR A 143 -12.36 -0.46 15.98
C THR A 143 -12.75 0.81 16.72
N SER A 144 -13.23 1.83 15.99
CA SER A 144 -13.83 3.01 16.63
C SER A 144 -15.18 2.66 17.24
N THR A 145 -15.55 3.26 18.35
CA THR A 145 -16.91 3.14 18.91
C THR A 145 -17.78 4.30 18.39
N ASN A 146 -18.93 3.97 17.81
CA ASN A 146 -19.95 4.91 17.30
C ASN A 146 -19.60 5.72 16.02
N PRO A 147 -19.90 5.19 14.81
CA PRO A 147 -20.26 3.79 14.54
C PRO A 147 -19.05 2.86 14.67
N ALA A 148 -19.33 1.59 14.97
CA ALA A 148 -18.32 0.53 14.94
C ALA A 148 -17.68 0.47 13.54
N THR A 149 -16.41 0.88 13.45
CA THR A 149 -15.69 0.95 12.18
C THR A 149 -14.32 0.35 12.34
N LEU A 150 -14.07 -0.75 11.62
CA LEU A 150 -12.77 -1.37 11.54
C LEU A 150 -11.84 -0.52 10.67
N GLN A 151 -10.63 -0.30 11.16
CA GLN A 151 -9.52 0.25 10.42
C GLN A 151 -8.36 -0.71 10.54
N THR A 152 -7.67 -0.96 9.42
CA THR A 152 -6.50 -1.83 9.39
C THR A 152 -5.43 -1.22 8.50
N ARG A 153 -4.18 -1.40 8.90
CA ARG A 153 -3.02 -1.22 8.02
C ARG A 153 -2.09 -2.41 8.11
N PHE A 154 -1.42 -2.72 7.02
CA PHE A 154 -0.31 -3.65 6.97
C PHE A 154 1.01 -2.89 6.84
N ALA A 155 2.04 -3.38 7.50
CA ALA A 155 3.42 -3.00 7.29
C ALA A 155 4.24 -4.27 7.01
N CYS A 156 5.04 -4.27 5.96
CA CYS A 156 5.77 -5.43 5.50
C CYS A 156 7.26 -5.12 5.31
N GLU A 157 8.11 -6.07 5.71
CA GLU A 157 9.58 -6.01 5.73
C GLU A 157 10.25 -7.33 5.33
#